data_AF-A0A8B8M1A6-F1
#
_entry.id   AF-A0A8B8M1A6-F1
#
_cell.length_a   1.000
_cell.length_b   1.000
_cell.length_c   1.000
_cell.angle_alpha   90.00
_cell.angle_beta   90.00
_cell.angle_gamma   90.00
#
_symmetry.space_group_name_H-M   'P 1'
#
loop_
_entity.id
_entity.type
_entity.pdbx_description
1 polymer ?
#
loop_
_entity_poly.entity_id
_entity_poly.type
_entity_poly.pdbx_seq_one_letter_code
_entity_poly.pdbx_strand_id
1 'polypeptide(L)'
;MVPERAKLHLALTFLQFCYAGNHIFLRIALDTGVSKLIFPVYRNITALVLLGPVAFFSEKKDRPSITTYCVVQFFLLGLVGITMKEGFYLLGLENTSPTFAAAMQNSVPALTFLMAVILRYESVRLNRIDGVAKVLGVLASVGGASINTLYKGPVIYTPHLTLHQKQYLSLFRDATGKNWNLGGIYLFGHSLCWSGWIVMQAFVLKKYSAPLTVSAFTCFFGIVQFVTIAAFFEKDSKAWHLNSKREIYSVLFSGLVTSGLASAIQIWTIEKGGPVLASIYLPLQTLLVALMASIIFGLLEHS
;
A
#
# COMPACT_ATOMS: atom_id res chain seq x y z
N MET A 1 18.33 21.19 16.62
CA MET A 1 18.13 19.74 16.41
C MET A 1 16.63 19.47 16.29
N VAL A 2 16.17 18.80 15.23
CA VAL A 2 14.75 18.45 15.06
C VAL A 2 14.39 17.30 16.03
N PRO A 3 13.33 17.41 16.84
CA PRO A 3 12.88 16.36 17.75
C PRO A 3 12.59 15.04 17.01
N GLU A 4 12.89 13.89 17.63
CA GLU A 4 12.71 12.58 17.00
C GLU A 4 11.27 12.33 16.53
N ARG A 5 10.28 12.72 17.35
CA ARG A 5 8.86 12.65 16.95
C ARG A 5 8.56 13.47 15.70
N ALA A 6 9.13 14.67 15.57
CA ALA A 6 8.94 15.49 14.38
C ALA A 6 9.53 14.84 13.14
N LYS A 7 10.68 14.15 13.25
CA LYS A 7 11.26 13.36 12.15
C LYS A 7 10.33 12.23 11.71
N LEU A 8 9.71 11.51 12.66
CA LEU A 8 8.74 10.45 12.34
C LEU A 8 7.54 10.99 11.59
N HIS A 9 6.93 12.08 12.06
CA HIS A 9 5.78 12.70 11.40
C HIS A 9 6.13 13.22 10.00
N LEU A 10 7.29 13.85 9.81
CA LEU A 10 7.76 14.29 8.49
C LEU A 10 7.98 13.11 7.54
N ALA A 11 8.61 12.04 8.02
CA ALA A 11 8.85 10.83 7.24
C ALA A 11 7.54 10.12 6.85
N LEU A 12 6.59 10.02 7.78
CA LEU A 12 5.26 9.47 7.53
C LEU A 12 4.45 10.32 6.56
N THR A 13 4.55 11.65 6.61
CA THR A 13 3.90 12.51 5.60
C THR A 13 4.55 12.31 4.23
N PHE A 14 5.89 12.33 4.15
CA PHE A 14 6.63 12.14 2.91
C PHE A 14 6.30 10.82 2.22
N LEU A 15 6.23 9.72 2.98
CA LEU A 15 5.93 8.41 2.39
C LEU A 15 4.51 8.35 1.81
N GLN A 16 3.54 9.10 2.35
CA GLN A 16 2.21 9.18 1.73
C GLN A 16 2.22 9.88 0.37
N PHE A 17 3.09 10.88 0.18
CA PHE A 17 3.32 11.47 -1.15
C PHE A 17 3.88 10.44 -2.13
N CYS A 18 4.85 9.62 -1.69
CA CYS A 18 5.39 8.52 -2.50
C CYS A 18 4.32 7.49 -2.87
N TYR A 19 3.47 7.08 -1.92
CA TYR A 19 2.38 6.15 -2.19
C TYR A 19 1.29 6.77 -3.08
N ALA A 20 0.97 8.06 -2.90
CA ALA A 20 0.00 8.75 -3.74
C ALA A 20 0.47 8.81 -5.21
N GLY A 21 1.74 9.18 -5.43
CA GLY A 21 2.34 9.15 -6.77
C GLY A 21 2.29 7.77 -7.41
N ASN A 22 2.48 6.70 -6.62
CA ASN A 22 2.42 5.33 -7.10
C ASN A 22 1.08 4.95 -7.72
N HIS A 23 -0.05 5.47 -7.20
CA HIS A 23 -1.37 5.19 -7.80
C HIS A 23 -1.45 5.69 -9.25
N ILE A 24 -0.80 6.82 -9.56
CA ILE A 24 -0.77 7.40 -10.90
C ILE A 24 0.11 6.55 -11.82
N PHE A 25 1.34 6.22 -11.40
CA PHE A 25 2.25 5.41 -12.22
C PHE A 25 1.78 3.98 -12.42
N LEU A 26 1.20 3.35 -11.39
CA LEU A 26 0.55 2.06 -11.50
C LEU A 26 -0.56 2.12 -12.55
N ARG A 27 -1.37 3.18 -12.54
CA ARG A 27 -2.44 3.34 -13.53
C ARG A 27 -1.89 3.44 -14.95
N ILE A 28 -0.84 4.25 -15.17
CA ILE A 28 -0.16 4.35 -16.46
C ILE A 28 0.36 2.99 -16.93
N ALA A 29 0.93 2.17 -16.04
CA ALA A 29 1.42 0.82 -16.38
C ALA A 29 0.28 -0.13 -16.78
N LEU A 30 -0.83 -0.12 -16.04
CA LEU A 30 -1.97 -0.98 -16.34
C LEU A 30 -2.67 -0.56 -17.64
N ASP A 31 -2.79 0.74 -17.89
CA ASP A 31 -3.40 1.27 -19.12
C ASP A 31 -2.50 1.04 -20.36
N THR A 32 -1.20 0.82 -20.17
CA THR A 32 -0.27 0.44 -21.24
C THR A 32 -0.18 -1.08 -21.48
N GLY A 33 -0.86 -1.89 -20.66
CA GLY A 33 -1.03 -3.33 -20.88
C GLY A 33 -0.10 -4.23 -20.07
N VAL A 34 0.61 -3.72 -19.06
CA VAL A 34 1.45 -4.56 -18.19
C VAL A 34 0.56 -5.54 -17.42
N SER A 35 0.93 -6.83 -17.42
CA SER A 35 0.20 -7.84 -16.63
C SER A 35 0.21 -7.48 -15.14
N LYS A 36 -0.97 -7.58 -14.53
CA LYS A 36 -1.20 -7.29 -13.10
C LYS A 36 -0.39 -8.19 -12.17
N LEU A 37 -0.02 -9.40 -12.64
CA LEU A 37 0.80 -10.36 -11.88
C LEU A 37 2.30 -10.09 -12.05
N ILE A 38 2.70 -9.62 -13.22
CA ILE A 38 4.11 -9.38 -13.57
C ILE A 38 4.59 -8.02 -13.07
N PHE A 39 3.72 -7.01 -13.02
CA PHE A 39 4.06 -5.70 -12.49
C PHE A 39 4.62 -5.75 -11.05
N PRO A 40 3.98 -6.45 -10.08
CA PRO A 40 4.54 -6.65 -8.75
C PRO A 40 5.90 -7.36 -8.74
N VAL A 41 6.16 -8.29 -9.68
CA VAL A 41 7.45 -8.98 -9.79
C VAL A 41 8.55 -7.95 -10.08
N TYR A 42 8.44 -7.19 -11.18
CA TYR A 42 9.48 -6.22 -11.54
C TYR A 42 9.60 -5.07 -10.55
N ARG A 43 8.49 -4.62 -9.97
CA ARG A 43 8.47 -3.63 -8.89
C ARG A 43 9.32 -4.10 -7.70
N ASN A 44 9.12 -5.34 -7.25
CA ASN A 44 9.86 -5.87 -6.10
C ASN A 44 11.30 -6.26 -6.45
N ILE A 45 11.61 -6.68 -7.68
CA ILE A 45 12.99 -6.86 -8.15
C ILE A 45 13.75 -5.53 -8.05
N THR A 46 13.15 -4.47 -8.59
CA THR A 46 13.76 -3.12 -8.55
C THR A 46 13.99 -2.66 -7.11
N ALA A 47 13.02 -2.89 -6.23
CA ALA A 47 13.16 -2.59 -4.81
C ALA A 47 14.26 -3.43 -4.14
N LEU A 48 14.36 -4.72 -4.45
CA LEU A 48 15.39 -5.61 -3.91
C LEU A 48 16.79 -5.22 -4.37
N VAL A 49 16.96 -4.81 -5.62
CA VAL A 49 18.24 -4.31 -6.16
C VAL A 49 18.69 -3.04 -5.43
N LEU A 50 17.76 -2.20 -4.99
CA LEU A 50 18.06 -1.04 -4.16
C LEU A 50 18.32 -1.42 -2.70
N LEU A 51 17.41 -2.17 -2.09
CA LEU A 51 17.43 -2.46 -0.65
C LEU A 51 18.50 -3.47 -0.26
N GLY A 52 18.80 -4.47 -1.10
CA GLY A 52 19.77 -5.52 -0.80
C GLY A 52 21.16 -4.97 -0.48
N PRO A 53 21.77 -4.17 -1.38
CA PRO A 53 23.06 -3.53 -1.13
C PRO A 53 23.01 -2.57 0.07
N VAL A 54 21.97 -1.73 0.17
CA VAL A 54 21.85 -0.75 1.26
C VAL A 54 21.73 -1.47 2.61
N ALA A 55 20.91 -2.52 2.71
CA ALA A 55 20.80 -3.36 3.89
C ALA A 55 22.14 -4.02 4.25
N PHE A 56 22.85 -4.57 3.25
CA PHE A 56 24.16 -5.17 3.48
C PHE A 56 25.17 -4.15 4.01
N PHE A 57 25.30 -2.98 3.40
CA PHE A 57 26.30 -2.01 3.84
C PHE A 57 25.94 -1.32 5.16
N SER A 58 24.66 -1.01 5.38
CA SER A 58 24.20 -0.29 6.56
C SER A 58 24.03 -1.18 7.80
N GLU A 59 23.61 -2.43 7.64
CA GLU A 59 23.23 -3.28 8.78
C GLU A 59 24.15 -4.50 8.99
N LYS A 60 25.16 -4.74 8.13
CA LYS A 60 26.03 -5.94 8.26
C LYS A 60 26.71 -6.10 9.62
N LYS A 61 27.01 -5.00 10.31
CA LYS A 61 27.74 -5.02 11.59
C LYS A 61 26.81 -5.29 12.78
N ASP A 62 25.59 -4.76 12.72
CA ASP A 62 24.69 -4.70 13.87
C ASP A 62 23.51 -5.69 13.74
N ARG A 63 23.33 -6.33 12.58
CA ARG A 63 22.20 -7.24 12.36
C ARG A 63 22.35 -8.54 13.18
N PRO A 64 21.26 -9.04 13.79
CA PRO A 64 21.25 -10.34 14.42
C PRO A 64 21.50 -11.48 13.42
N SER A 65 21.86 -12.66 13.92
CA SER A 65 21.99 -13.85 13.07
C SER A 65 20.63 -14.27 12.50
N ILE A 66 20.61 -14.66 11.22
CA ILE A 66 19.40 -15.14 10.56
C ILE A 66 19.18 -16.60 10.99
N THR A 67 18.12 -16.84 11.74
CA THR A 67 17.67 -18.19 12.12
C THR A 67 16.57 -18.68 11.17
N THR A 68 16.29 -19.99 11.16
CA THR A 68 15.16 -20.56 10.40
C THR A 68 13.82 -19.90 10.75
N TYR A 69 13.63 -19.55 12.03
CA TYR A 69 12.44 -18.82 12.49
C TYR A 69 12.33 -17.44 11.81
N CYS A 70 13.45 -16.70 11.69
CA CYS A 70 13.47 -15.42 10.96
C CYS A 70 13.09 -15.61 9.48
N VAL A 71 13.60 -16.66 8.83
CA VAL A 71 13.28 -16.97 7.42
C VAL A 71 11.78 -17.21 7.24
N VAL A 72 11.15 -18.00 8.13
CA VAL A 72 9.70 -18.21 8.10
C VAL A 72 8.94 -16.91 8.31
N GLN A 73 9.38 -16.07 9.26
CA GLN A 73 8.76 -14.76 9.47
C GLN A 73 8.89 -13.86 8.22
N PHE A 74 10.05 -13.84 7.57
CA PHE A 74 10.26 -13.06 6.34
C PHE A 74 9.43 -13.57 5.16
N PHE A 75 9.24 -14.89 5.06
CA PHE A 75 8.36 -15.50 4.07
C PHE A 75 6.90 -15.12 4.29
N LEU A 76 6.41 -15.25 5.54
CA LEU A 76 5.04 -14.84 5.91
C LEU A 76 4.86 -13.34 5.71
N LEU A 77 5.91 -12.59 5.98
CA LEU A 77 5.96 -11.18 5.69
C LEU A 77 5.74 -10.91 4.19
N GLY A 78 6.53 -11.50 3.29
CA GLY A 78 6.31 -11.39 1.84
C GLY A 78 4.90 -11.83 1.42
N LEU A 79 4.41 -12.92 2.00
CA LEU A 79 3.11 -13.50 1.66
C LEU A 79 1.97 -12.53 1.98
N VAL A 80 1.94 -12.00 3.20
CA VAL A 80 0.87 -11.11 3.66
C VAL A 80 1.04 -9.71 3.07
N GLY A 81 2.25 -9.16 3.09
CA GLY A 81 2.53 -7.76 2.75
C GLY A 81 2.68 -7.43 1.28
N ILE A 82 3.02 -8.43 0.47
CA ILE A 82 3.21 -8.29 -0.97
C ILE A 82 2.14 -9.11 -1.69
N THR A 83 2.16 -10.43 -1.55
CA THR A 83 1.32 -11.30 -2.40
C THR A 83 -0.18 -11.17 -2.12
N MET A 84 -0.62 -11.43 -0.90
CA MET A 84 -2.04 -11.37 -0.54
C MET A 84 -2.57 -9.93 -0.59
N LYS A 85 -1.83 -8.98 -0.02
CA LYS A 85 -2.22 -7.56 -0.02
C LYS A 85 -2.41 -7.01 -1.44
N GLU A 86 -1.44 -7.18 -2.34
CA GLU A 86 -1.54 -6.67 -3.72
C GLU A 86 -2.53 -7.51 -4.55
N GLY A 87 -2.54 -8.84 -4.38
CA GLY A 87 -3.46 -9.72 -5.11
C GLY A 87 -4.93 -9.43 -4.80
N PHE A 88 -5.28 -9.28 -3.52
CA PHE A 88 -6.63 -8.89 -3.11
C PHE A 88 -7.01 -7.47 -3.57
N TYR A 89 -6.05 -6.54 -3.63
CA TYR A 89 -6.32 -5.21 -4.18
C TYR A 89 -6.69 -5.27 -5.67
N LEU A 90 -5.94 -6.05 -6.45
CA LEU A 90 -6.16 -6.21 -7.89
C LEU A 90 -7.52 -6.89 -8.17
N LEU A 91 -7.81 -8.01 -7.50
CA LEU A 91 -9.09 -8.70 -7.62
C LEU A 91 -10.27 -7.84 -7.13
N GLY A 92 -10.04 -7.02 -6.10
CA GLY A 92 -11.00 -6.03 -5.62
C GLY A 92 -11.32 -4.99 -6.70
N LEU A 93 -10.30 -4.37 -7.28
CA LEU A 93 -10.46 -3.37 -8.33
C LEU A 93 -11.13 -3.90 -9.60
N GLU A 94 -10.91 -5.17 -9.96
CA GLU A 94 -11.61 -5.80 -11.07
C GLU A 94 -13.13 -5.90 -10.83
N ASN A 95 -13.53 -6.04 -9.58
CA ASN A 95 -14.92 -6.28 -9.18
C ASN A 95 -15.61 -5.05 -8.55
N THR A 96 -14.91 -3.93 -8.35
CA THR A 96 -15.46 -2.68 -7.81
C THR A 96 -14.92 -1.43 -8.52
N SER A 97 -15.04 -0.26 -7.89
CA SER A 97 -14.40 0.99 -8.32
C SER A 97 -13.15 1.34 -7.49
N PRO A 98 -12.23 2.16 -8.03
CA PRO A 98 -11.11 2.72 -7.26
C PRO A 98 -11.57 3.53 -6.04
N THR A 99 -12.69 4.25 -6.14
CA THR A 99 -13.25 5.02 -5.03
C THR A 99 -13.69 4.13 -3.87
N PHE A 100 -14.30 2.98 -4.18
CA PHE A 100 -14.69 2.01 -3.16
C PHE A 100 -13.45 1.36 -2.51
N ALA A 101 -12.43 1.03 -3.30
CA ALA A 101 -11.15 0.54 -2.78
C ALA A 101 -10.44 1.55 -1.86
N ALA A 102 -10.46 2.84 -2.20
CA ALA A 102 -9.92 3.91 -1.36
C ALA A 102 -10.70 4.05 -0.04
N ALA A 103 -12.03 3.94 -0.09
CA ALA A 103 -12.86 3.94 1.11
C ALA A 103 -12.56 2.76 2.04
N MET A 104 -12.36 1.56 1.49
CA MET A 104 -11.98 0.38 2.27
C MET A 104 -10.59 0.51 2.90
N GLN A 105 -9.63 1.16 2.22
CA GLN A 105 -8.29 1.42 2.77
C GLN A 105 -8.30 2.37 3.97
N ASN A 106 -9.28 3.28 4.07
CA ASN A 106 -9.41 4.16 5.23
C ASN A 106 -9.72 3.40 6.54
N SER A 107 -10.11 2.13 6.47
CA SER A 107 -10.28 1.24 7.64
C SER A 107 -8.98 0.59 8.13
N VAL A 108 -7.89 0.64 7.36
CA VAL A 108 -6.59 0.03 7.72
C VAL A 108 -6.04 0.55 9.07
N PRO A 109 -6.10 1.85 9.42
CA PRO A 109 -5.64 2.30 10.73
C PRO A 109 -6.44 1.67 11.88
N ALA A 110 -7.76 1.56 11.71
CA ALA A 110 -8.65 0.95 12.68
C ALA A 110 -8.36 -0.54 12.88
N LEU A 111 -8.21 -1.28 11.79
CA LEU A 111 -7.85 -2.70 11.80
C LEU A 111 -6.44 -2.93 12.37
N THR A 112 -5.49 -2.03 12.07
CA THR A 112 -4.12 -2.08 12.62
C THR A 112 -4.15 -1.89 14.12
N PHE A 113 -4.89 -0.90 14.62
CA PHE A 113 -5.07 -0.69 16.05
C PHE A 113 -5.72 -1.91 16.72
N LEU A 114 -6.84 -2.41 16.18
CA LEU A 114 -7.53 -3.59 16.70
C LEU A 114 -6.59 -4.80 16.81
N MET A 115 -5.83 -5.07 15.75
CA MET A 115 -4.89 -6.19 15.71
C MET A 115 -3.71 -5.98 16.68
N ALA A 116 -3.20 -4.75 16.80
CA ALA A 116 -2.17 -4.41 17.77
C ALA A 116 -2.64 -4.61 19.22
N VAL A 117 -3.93 -4.36 19.51
CA VAL A 117 -4.53 -4.60 20.83
C VAL A 117 -4.75 -6.08 21.10
N ILE A 118 -5.33 -6.82 20.14
CA ILE A 118 -5.55 -8.28 20.25
C ILE A 118 -4.23 -9.02 20.49
N LEU A 119 -3.19 -8.64 19.75
CA LEU A 119 -1.85 -9.22 19.87
C LEU A 119 -1.03 -8.65 21.05
N ARG A 120 -1.66 -7.80 21.89
CA ARG A 120 -1.04 -7.16 23.07
C ARG A 120 0.23 -6.36 22.75
N TYR A 121 0.35 -5.83 21.53
CA TYR A 121 1.39 -4.87 21.16
C TYR A 121 1.10 -3.49 21.76
N GLU A 122 -0.16 -3.06 21.77
CA GLU A 122 -0.61 -1.84 22.42
C GLU A 122 -1.49 -2.13 23.64
N SER A 123 -1.22 -1.46 24.76
CA SER A 123 -2.13 -1.47 25.91
C SER A 123 -3.13 -0.32 25.79
N VAL A 124 -4.42 -0.63 25.60
CA VAL A 124 -5.48 0.40 25.61
C VAL A 124 -5.78 0.79 27.04
N ARG A 125 -5.35 1.99 27.45
CA ARG A 125 -5.81 2.61 28.69
C ARG A 125 -6.97 3.53 28.36
N LEU A 126 -8.21 3.02 28.42
CA LEU A 126 -9.43 3.81 28.14
C LEU A 126 -9.64 4.98 29.11
N ASN A 127 -8.90 5.01 30.22
CA ASN A 127 -8.91 6.12 31.18
C ASN A 127 -7.98 7.29 30.80
N ARG A 128 -7.33 7.24 29.62
CA ARG A 128 -6.50 8.34 29.10
C ARG A 128 -7.09 8.89 27.80
N ILE A 129 -6.93 10.21 27.60
CA ILE A 129 -7.34 10.91 26.37
C ILE A 129 -6.79 10.22 25.13
N ASP A 130 -5.53 9.75 25.16
CA ASP A 130 -4.91 9.00 24.06
C ASP A 130 -5.66 7.70 23.72
N GLY A 131 -6.19 7.00 24.72
CA GLY A 131 -6.95 5.76 24.54
C GLY A 131 -8.34 6.03 23.96
N VAL A 132 -9.02 7.06 24.45
CA VAL A 132 -10.33 7.49 23.94
C VAL A 132 -10.24 8.00 22.51
N ALA A 133 -9.22 8.82 22.19
CA ALA A 133 -8.98 9.32 20.84
C ALA A 133 -8.73 8.21 19.83
N LYS A 134 -8.01 7.14 20.21
CA LYS A 134 -7.77 5.97 19.36
C LYS A 134 -9.07 5.22 19.02
N VAL A 135 -9.95 5.01 20.00
CA VAL A 135 -11.24 4.34 19.79
C VAL A 135 -12.19 5.21 18.97
N LEU A 136 -12.27 6.51 19.25
CA LEU A 136 -13.08 7.45 18.47
C LEU A 136 -12.60 7.55 17.02
N GLY A 137 -11.29 7.53 16.77
CA GLY A 137 -10.73 7.48 15.42
C GLY A 137 -11.15 6.24 14.63
N VAL A 138 -11.19 5.07 15.30
CA VAL A 138 -11.71 3.83 14.72
C VAL A 138 -13.19 3.94 14.36
N LEU A 139 -14.02 4.41 15.30
CA LEU A 139 -15.46 4.57 15.08
C LEU A 139 -15.76 5.59 13.98
N ALA A 140 -15.02 6.71 13.94
CA ALA A 140 -15.14 7.72 12.90
C ALA A 140 -14.72 7.19 11.53
N SER A 141 -13.67 6.36 11.44
CA SER A 141 -13.26 5.71 10.19
C SER A 141 -14.32 4.74 9.66
N VAL A 142 -14.87 3.87 10.52
CA VAL A 142 -15.95 2.93 10.15
C VAL A 142 -17.23 3.69 9.77
N GLY A 143 -17.58 4.72 10.52
CA GLY A 143 -18.70 5.62 10.23
C GLY A 143 -18.53 6.33 8.88
N GLY A 144 -17.35 6.89 8.60
CA GLY A 144 -17.03 7.53 7.32
C GLY A 144 -17.12 6.58 6.13
N ALA A 145 -16.60 5.35 6.26
CA ALA A 145 -16.70 4.33 5.21
C ALA A 145 -18.16 3.92 4.96
N SER A 146 -18.97 3.78 6.01
CA SER A 146 -20.39 3.43 5.93
C SER A 146 -21.20 4.56 5.28
N ILE A 147 -20.97 5.81 5.68
CA ILE A 147 -21.60 6.98 5.06
C ILE A 147 -21.22 7.07 3.58
N ASN A 148 -19.94 6.99 3.22
CA ASN A 148 -19.52 7.07 1.81
C ASN A 148 -20.12 5.94 0.95
N THR A 149 -20.37 4.76 1.52
CA THR A 149 -20.99 3.63 0.82
C THR A 149 -22.49 3.82 0.63
N LEU A 150 -23.18 4.36 1.65
CA LEU A 150 -24.64 4.55 1.64
C LEU A 150 -25.08 5.88 1.02
N TYR A 151 -24.20 6.88 1.01
CA TYR A 151 -24.50 8.23 0.55
C TYR A 151 -24.40 8.32 -0.98
N LYS A 152 -25.56 8.33 -1.64
CA LYS A 152 -25.70 8.72 -3.05
C LYS A 152 -25.99 10.22 -3.13
N GLY A 153 -24.96 11.04 -2.93
CA GLY A 153 -25.09 12.50 -3.03
C GLY A 153 -25.30 12.99 -4.48
N PRO A 154 -25.91 14.18 -4.66
CA PRO A 154 -25.95 14.84 -5.96
C PRO A 154 -24.53 15.23 -6.38
N VAL A 155 -24.24 15.18 -7.69
CA VAL A 155 -22.94 15.57 -8.24
C VAL A 155 -22.83 17.09 -8.18
N ILE A 156 -22.15 17.62 -7.15
CA ILE A 156 -22.04 19.07 -6.87
C ILE A 156 -21.15 19.79 -7.89
N TYR A 157 -20.24 19.06 -8.54
CA TYR A 157 -19.34 19.59 -9.56
C TYR A 157 -19.37 18.68 -10.78
N THR A 158 -19.91 19.18 -11.89
CA THR A 158 -19.73 18.57 -13.21
C THR A 158 -18.79 19.50 -13.97
N PRO A 159 -17.49 19.19 -14.05
CA PRO A 159 -16.61 19.91 -14.96
C PRO A 159 -17.21 19.82 -16.38
N HIS A 160 -16.99 20.82 -17.22
CA HIS A 160 -17.25 20.69 -18.65
C HIS A 160 -16.17 19.77 -19.26
N LEU A 161 -16.27 18.47 -18.98
CA LEU A 161 -15.32 17.47 -19.43
C LEU A 161 -15.40 17.32 -20.95
N THR A 162 -14.27 17.52 -21.63
CA THR A 162 -14.09 17.13 -23.03
C THR A 162 -14.25 15.62 -23.19
N LEU A 163 -14.50 15.14 -24.42
CA LEU A 163 -14.82 13.73 -24.70
C LEU A 163 -13.71 12.77 -24.20
N HIS A 164 -12.45 13.21 -24.25
CA HIS A 164 -11.29 12.48 -23.74
C HIS A 164 -11.28 12.37 -22.19
N GLN A 165 -11.79 13.39 -21.51
CA GLN A 165 -11.81 13.47 -20.04
C GLN A 165 -13.04 12.71 -19.46
N LYS A 166 -14.15 12.64 -20.20
CA LYS A 166 -15.29 11.77 -19.88
C LYS A 166 -14.90 10.28 -19.87
N GLN A 167 -13.97 9.88 -20.74
CA GLN A 167 -13.42 8.52 -20.75
C GLN A 167 -12.62 8.20 -19.48
N TYR A 168 -11.86 9.17 -18.95
CA TYR A 168 -11.19 9.05 -17.65
C TYR A 168 -12.18 8.95 -16.48
N LEU A 169 -13.29 9.69 -16.51
CA LEU A 169 -14.28 9.66 -15.44
C LEU A 169 -15.20 8.42 -15.48
N SER A 170 -15.53 7.92 -16.69
CA SER A 170 -16.25 6.65 -16.85
C SER A 170 -15.44 5.44 -16.36
N LEU A 171 -14.11 5.51 -16.41
CA LEU A 171 -13.20 4.51 -15.84
C LEU A 171 -13.26 4.42 -14.29
N PHE A 172 -13.72 5.47 -13.61
CA PHE A 172 -14.04 5.42 -12.17
C PHE A 172 -15.47 4.92 -11.90
N ARG A 173 -16.31 4.87 -12.93
CA ARG A 173 -17.75 4.59 -12.84
C ARG A 173 -18.17 3.23 -13.41
N ASP A 174 -17.23 2.42 -13.92
CA ASP A 174 -17.54 1.14 -14.57
C ASP A 174 -18.34 0.21 -13.64
N ALA A 175 -19.64 0.13 -13.91
CA ALA A 175 -20.66 -0.58 -13.13
C ALA A 175 -21.39 -1.66 -13.95
N THR A 176 -20.98 -1.93 -15.19
CA THR A 176 -21.57 -2.98 -16.03
C THR A 176 -20.79 -4.29 -15.87
N GLY A 177 -21.40 -5.30 -15.23
CA GLY A 177 -20.88 -6.67 -15.16
C GLY A 177 -19.98 -7.02 -13.96
N LYS A 178 -19.83 -6.14 -12.96
CA LYS A 178 -18.95 -6.38 -11.80
C LYS A 178 -19.67 -7.02 -10.61
N ASN A 179 -19.04 -8.01 -9.98
CA ASN A 179 -19.52 -8.65 -8.76
C ASN A 179 -19.12 -7.87 -7.51
N TRP A 180 -19.85 -6.79 -7.21
CA TRP A 180 -19.54 -5.87 -6.10
C TRP A 180 -19.38 -6.55 -4.73
N ASN A 181 -20.16 -7.61 -4.45
CA ASN A 181 -20.03 -8.36 -3.20
C ASN A 181 -18.67 -9.05 -3.10
N LEU A 182 -18.25 -9.73 -4.16
CA LEU A 182 -16.96 -10.42 -4.22
C LEU A 182 -15.80 -9.41 -4.15
N GLY A 183 -15.95 -8.29 -4.87
CA GLY A 183 -15.00 -7.20 -4.80
C GLY A 183 -14.88 -6.57 -3.40
N GLY A 184 -15.98 -6.44 -2.67
CA GLY A 184 -16.00 -6.04 -1.26
C GLY A 184 -15.23 -6.99 -0.35
N ILE A 185 -15.42 -8.31 -0.53
CA ILE A 185 -14.68 -9.32 0.22
C ILE A 185 -13.17 -9.22 -0.05
N TYR A 186 -12.77 -9.09 -1.31
CA TYR A 186 -11.36 -8.92 -1.66
C TYR A 186 -10.77 -7.63 -1.08
N LEU A 187 -11.46 -6.50 -1.17
CA LEU A 187 -10.95 -5.24 -0.62
C LEU A 187 -10.89 -5.22 0.91
N PHE A 188 -11.82 -5.89 1.59
CA PHE A 188 -11.72 -6.09 3.02
C PHE A 188 -10.51 -6.98 3.38
N GLY A 189 -10.31 -8.07 2.62
CA GLY A 189 -9.12 -8.93 2.73
C GLY A 189 -7.81 -8.17 2.50
N HIS A 190 -7.79 -7.24 1.53
CA HIS A 190 -6.67 -6.32 1.30
C HIS A 190 -6.38 -5.47 2.54
N SER A 191 -7.40 -4.82 3.11
CA SER A 191 -7.22 -3.99 4.30
C SER A 191 -6.72 -4.80 5.51
N LEU A 192 -7.25 -6.01 5.71
CA LEU A 192 -6.77 -6.94 6.74
C LEU A 192 -5.31 -7.34 6.53
N CYS A 193 -4.93 -7.68 5.30
CA CYS A 193 -3.54 -8.04 4.99
C CYS A 193 -2.60 -6.85 5.21
N TRP A 194 -3.02 -5.63 4.83
CA TRP A 194 -2.20 -4.45 5.05
C TRP A 194 -2.02 -4.12 6.54
N SER A 195 -3.09 -4.21 7.34
CA SER A 195 -2.99 -4.08 8.79
C SER A 195 -2.12 -5.17 9.42
N GLY A 196 -2.33 -6.43 9.01
CA GLY A 196 -1.55 -7.57 9.48
C GLY A 196 -0.07 -7.41 9.17
N TRP A 197 0.24 -6.97 7.94
CA TRP A 197 1.57 -6.64 7.49
C TRP A 197 2.27 -5.62 8.39
N ILE A 198 1.63 -4.48 8.66
CA ILE A 198 2.17 -3.41 9.51
C ILE A 198 2.45 -3.91 10.92
N VAL A 199 1.52 -4.67 11.51
CA VAL A 199 1.68 -5.21 12.87
C VAL A 199 2.75 -6.30 12.92
N MET A 200 2.79 -7.20 11.94
CA MET A 200 3.82 -8.24 11.84
C MET A 200 5.22 -7.65 11.73
N GLN A 201 5.41 -6.57 10.95
CA GLN A 201 6.69 -5.87 10.88
C GLN A 201 7.17 -5.43 12.27
N ALA A 202 6.28 -4.85 13.09
CA ALA A 202 6.63 -4.42 14.44
C ALA A 202 7.10 -5.59 15.34
N PHE A 203 6.45 -6.75 15.24
CA PHE A 203 6.85 -7.95 15.99
C PHE A 203 8.16 -8.54 15.51
N VAL A 204 8.40 -8.56 14.20
CA VAL A 204 9.66 -9.04 13.63
C VAL A 204 10.81 -8.13 14.06
N LEU A 205 10.63 -6.81 14.00
CA LEU A 205 11.67 -5.84 14.38
C LEU A 205 12.04 -5.87 15.87
N LYS A 206 11.10 -6.25 16.75
CA LYS A 206 11.40 -6.50 18.18
C LYS A 206 12.40 -7.64 18.40
N LYS A 207 12.41 -8.65 17.52
CA LYS A 207 13.32 -9.80 17.61
C LYS A 207 14.54 -9.66 16.68
N TYR A 208 14.35 -9.00 15.55
CA TYR A 208 15.33 -8.84 14.49
C TYR A 208 15.42 -7.37 14.07
N SER A 209 16.22 -6.60 14.82
CA SER A 209 16.34 -5.14 14.70
C SER A 209 17.20 -4.70 13.50
N ALA A 210 16.79 -5.07 12.29
CA ALA A 210 17.45 -4.73 11.04
C ALA A 210 16.39 -4.44 9.95
N PRO A 211 15.76 -3.26 9.97
CA PRO A 211 14.62 -2.92 9.11
C PRO A 211 14.87 -3.07 7.61
N LEU A 212 16.04 -2.66 7.11
CA LEU A 212 16.35 -2.73 5.68
C LEU A 212 16.51 -4.18 5.23
N THR A 213 17.14 -5.01 6.06
CA THR A 213 17.29 -6.45 5.83
C THR A 213 15.92 -7.12 5.81
N VAL A 214 15.03 -6.81 6.76
CA VAL A 214 13.66 -7.36 6.79
C VAL A 214 12.89 -6.97 5.52
N SER A 215 12.99 -5.71 5.08
CA SER A 215 12.36 -5.24 3.85
C SER A 215 12.93 -5.94 2.60
N ALA A 216 14.25 -6.09 2.51
CA ALA A 216 14.89 -6.80 1.41
C ALA A 216 14.43 -8.26 1.32
N PHE A 217 14.43 -9.00 2.44
CA PHE A 217 13.93 -10.38 2.45
C PHE A 217 12.44 -10.48 2.15
N THR A 218 11.64 -9.50 2.61
CA THR A 218 10.22 -9.43 2.25
C THR A 218 10.07 -9.29 0.73
N CYS A 219 10.78 -8.36 0.10
CA CYS A 219 10.77 -8.21 -1.36
C CYS A 219 11.21 -9.49 -2.06
N PHE A 220 12.29 -10.14 -1.58
CA PHE A 220 12.76 -11.41 -2.12
C PHE A 220 11.67 -12.50 -2.09
N PHE A 221 11.04 -12.75 -0.94
CA PHE A 221 9.99 -13.75 -0.85
C PHE A 221 8.74 -13.36 -1.65
N GLY A 222 8.39 -12.08 -1.69
CA GLY A 222 7.30 -11.58 -2.53
C GLY A 222 7.55 -11.82 -4.02
N ILE A 223 8.79 -11.66 -4.51
CA ILE A 223 9.18 -12.02 -5.88
C ILE A 223 8.97 -13.51 -6.11
N VAL A 224 9.50 -14.37 -5.25
CA VAL A 224 9.37 -15.83 -5.38
C VAL A 224 7.90 -16.25 -5.43
N GLN A 225 7.08 -15.70 -4.55
CA GLN A 225 5.64 -15.98 -4.47
C GLN A 225 4.90 -15.50 -5.73
N PHE A 226 5.14 -14.27 -6.19
CA PHE A 226 4.49 -13.76 -7.40
C PHE A 226 4.97 -14.45 -8.68
N VAL A 227 6.26 -14.78 -8.80
CA VAL A 227 6.78 -15.57 -9.92
C VAL A 227 6.12 -16.94 -9.95
N THR A 228 5.98 -17.58 -8.79
CA THR A 228 5.28 -18.87 -8.67
C THR A 228 3.84 -18.75 -9.15
N ILE A 229 3.09 -17.74 -8.68
CA ILE A 229 1.71 -17.49 -9.12
C ILE A 229 1.68 -17.21 -10.63
N ALA A 230 2.52 -16.31 -11.13
CA ALA A 230 2.58 -15.97 -12.54
C ALA A 230 2.88 -17.20 -13.42
N ALA A 231 3.73 -18.13 -12.97
CA ALA A 231 4.01 -19.36 -13.71
C ALA A 231 2.77 -20.25 -13.91
N PHE A 232 1.78 -20.20 -13.01
CA PHE A 232 0.52 -20.94 -13.13
C PHE A 232 -0.55 -20.20 -13.93
N PHE A 233 -0.63 -18.86 -13.77
CA PHE A 233 -1.73 -18.05 -14.30
C PHE A 233 -1.38 -17.32 -15.61
N GLU A 234 -0.11 -16.95 -15.80
CA GLU A 234 0.36 -16.20 -16.97
C GLU A 234 1.09 -17.13 -17.94
N LYS A 235 0.33 -17.70 -18.87
CA LYS A 235 0.84 -18.67 -19.85
C LYS A 235 1.50 -18.03 -21.07
N ASP A 236 1.23 -16.75 -21.32
CA ASP A 236 1.84 -16.03 -22.44
C ASP A 236 3.21 -15.47 -22.03
N SER A 237 4.27 -15.95 -22.68
CA SER A 237 5.63 -15.44 -22.45
C SER A 237 5.76 -13.96 -22.81
N LYS A 238 4.93 -13.42 -23.70
CA LYS A 238 4.96 -12.00 -24.08
C LYS A 238 4.55 -11.09 -22.93
N ALA A 239 3.78 -11.58 -21.96
CA ALA A 239 3.37 -10.80 -20.78
C ALA A 239 4.57 -10.38 -19.92
N TRP A 240 5.70 -11.10 -20.01
CA TRP A 240 6.95 -10.80 -19.31
C TRP A 240 7.78 -9.72 -20.01
N HIS A 241 7.41 -9.31 -21.22
CA HIS A 241 8.14 -8.27 -21.94
C HIS A 241 7.55 -6.91 -21.59
N LEU A 242 8.38 -6.02 -21.02
CA LEU A 242 8.04 -4.60 -20.89
C LEU A 242 8.31 -3.94 -22.24
N ASN A 243 7.25 -3.61 -22.97
CA ASN A 243 7.31 -3.24 -24.38
C ASN A 243 7.42 -1.73 -24.59
N SER A 244 7.04 -0.93 -23.59
CA SER A 244 7.02 0.54 -23.70
C SER A 244 7.91 1.22 -22.67
N LYS A 245 8.51 2.35 -23.08
CA LYS A 245 9.26 3.22 -22.16
C LYS A 245 8.41 3.63 -20.95
N ARG A 246 7.11 3.87 -21.15
CA ARG A 246 6.17 4.23 -20.07
C ARG A 246 6.04 3.11 -19.03
N GLU A 247 5.97 1.87 -19.47
CA GLU A 247 5.88 0.70 -18.59
C GLU A 247 7.13 0.58 -17.72
N ILE A 248 8.31 0.75 -18.35
CA ILE A 248 9.61 0.71 -17.65
C ILE A 248 9.69 1.84 -16.62
N TYR A 249 9.33 3.08 -16.98
CA TYR A 249 9.35 4.21 -16.04
C TYR A 249 8.40 3.99 -14.86
N SER A 250 7.18 3.49 -15.11
CA SER A 250 6.23 3.18 -14.05
C SER A 250 6.76 2.10 -13.11
N VAL A 251 7.30 1.01 -13.65
CA VAL A 251 7.91 -0.08 -12.85
C VAL A 251 9.08 0.44 -12.03
N LEU A 252 9.98 1.24 -12.61
CA LEU A 252 11.13 1.81 -11.91
C LEU A 252 10.71 2.76 -10.80
N PHE A 253 9.75 3.66 -11.06
CA PHE A 253 9.24 4.57 -10.05
C PHE A 253 8.60 3.79 -8.89
N SER A 254 7.66 2.89 -9.19
CA SER A 254 7.00 2.05 -8.20
C SER A 254 7.97 1.15 -7.42
N GLY A 255 9.03 0.68 -8.08
CA GLY A 255 10.06 -0.14 -7.45
C GLY A 255 10.97 0.66 -6.53
N LEU A 256 11.61 1.70 -7.04
CA LEU A 256 12.61 2.50 -6.32
C LEU A 256 11.97 3.38 -5.24
N VAL A 257 10.92 4.13 -5.60
CA VAL A 257 10.33 5.14 -4.71
C VAL A 257 9.39 4.48 -3.73
N THR A 258 8.54 3.56 -4.21
CA THR A 258 7.46 3.01 -3.38
C THR A 258 7.89 1.77 -2.60
N SER A 259 8.30 0.71 -3.30
CA SER A 259 8.72 -0.54 -2.63
C SER A 259 10.13 -0.45 -2.02
N GLY A 260 11.00 0.41 -2.54
CA GLY A 260 12.32 0.66 -1.99
C GLY A 260 12.29 1.70 -0.87
N LEU A 261 12.26 2.98 -1.26
CA LEU A 261 12.40 4.11 -0.34
C LEU A 261 11.24 4.21 0.67
N ALA A 262 9.99 4.30 0.21
CA ALA A 262 8.84 4.50 1.09
C ALA A 262 8.64 3.31 2.05
N SER A 263 8.85 2.08 1.57
CA SER A 263 8.75 0.88 2.42
C SER A 263 9.90 0.80 3.43
N ALA A 264 11.13 1.20 3.07
CA ALA A 264 12.24 1.33 4.01
C ALA A 264 11.96 2.36 5.12
N ILE A 265 11.43 3.53 4.73
CA ILE A 265 11.01 4.57 5.68
C ILE A 265 9.86 4.05 6.56
N GLN A 266 8.89 3.35 5.98
CA GLN A 266 7.76 2.78 6.72
C GLN A 266 8.23 1.79 7.78
N ILE A 267 9.07 0.82 7.43
CA ILE A 267 9.51 -0.19 8.40
C ILE A 267 10.35 0.46 9.52
N TRP A 268 11.15 1.48 9.19
CA TRP A 268 11.91 2.25 10.17
C TRP A 268 11.00 3.08 11.09
N THR A 269 9.95 3.73 10.55
CA THR A 269 8.98 4.45 11.39
C THR A 269 8.16 3.51 12.27
N ILE A 270 7.90 2.27 11.83
CA ILE A 270 7.27 1.24 12.66
C ILE A 270 8.20 0.80 13.78
N GLU A 271 9.50 0.62 13.51
CA GLU A 271 10.50 0.28 14.53
C GLU A 271 10.55 1.36 15.64
N LYS A 272 10.59 2.64 15.25
CA LYS A 272 10.77 3.76 16.19
C LYS A 272 9.47 4.26 16.82
N GLY A 273 8.40 4.32 16.04
CA GLY A 273 7.11 4.93 16.42
C GLY A 273 5.97 3.94 16.63
N GLY A 274 6.15 2.69 16.23
CA GLY A 274 5.13 1.64 16.34
C GLY A 274 4.19 1.54 15.14
N PRO A 275 3.48 0.40 15.02
CA PRO A 275 2.63 0.09 13.87
C PRO A 275 1.41 1.01 13.76
N VAL A 276 0.81 1.39 14.89
CA VAL A 276 -0.40 2.23 14.92
C VAL A 276 -0.08 3.65 14.46
N LEU A 277 1.03 4.23 14.90
CA LEU A 277 1.46 5.55 14.45
C LEU A 277 1.65 5.60 12.93
N ALA A 278 2.32 4.60 12.35
CA ALA A 278 2.50 4.52 10.91
C ALA A 278 1.16 4.40 10.15
N SER A 279 0.23 3.60 10.67
CA SER A 279 -1.06 3.36 10.03
C SER A 279 -1.96 4.60 9.97
N ILE A 280 -1.91 5.49 10.96
CA ILE A 280 -2.79 6.69 11.03
C ILE A 280 -2.56 7.66 9.86
N TYR A 281 -1.42 7.58 9.18
CA TYR A 281 -1.12 8.40 8.01
C TYR A 281 -1.70 7.85 6.70
N LEU A 282 -2.19 6.61 6.65
CA LEU A 282 -2.71 6.03 5.41
C LEU A 282 -3.89 6.80 4.79
N PRO A 283 -4.86 7.34 5.54
CA PRO A 283 -5.92 8.17 4.95
C PRO A 283 -5.40 9.44 4.24
N LEU A 284 -4.24 9.96 4.63
CA LEU A 284 -3.60 11.09 3.94
C LEU A 284 -3.18 10.72 2.52
N GLN A 285 -2.78 9.46 2.26
CA GLN A 285 -2.53 8.96 0.90
C GLN A 285 -3.75 9.16 0.01
N THR A 286 -4.94 8.77 0.49
CA THR A 286 -6.21 8.91 -0.25
C THR A 286 -6.49 10.37 -0.62
N LEU A 287 -6.29 11.28 0.33
CA LEU A 287 -6.45 12.72 0.09
C LEU A 287 -5.45 13.25 -0.94
N LEU A 288 -4.17 12.87 -0.82
CA LEU A 288 -3.12 13.30 -1.75
C LEU A 288 -3.34 12.76 -3.16
N VAL A 289 -3.82 11.52 -3.31
CA VAL A 289 -4.22 10.96 -4.62
C VAL A 289 -5.32 11.80 -5.25
N ALA A 290 -6.36 12.16 -4.49
CA ALA A 290 -7.46 12.98 -5.00
C ALA A 290 -7.00 14.39 -5.40
N LEU A 291 -6.10 15.01 -4.64
CA LEU A 291 -5.52 16.31 -4.95
C LEU A 291 -4.63 16.26 -6.20
N MET A 292 -3.72 15.30 -6.28
CA MET A 292 -2.84 15.13 -7.44
C MET A 292 -3.63 14.83 -8.71
N ALA A 293 -4.66 13.96 -8.62
CA ALA A 293 -5.55 13.69 -9.74
C ALA A 293 -6.26 14.97 -10.22
N SER A 294 -6.83 15.75 -9.29
CA SER A 294 -7.50 17.02 -9.61
C SER A 294 -6.58 18.02 -10.30
N ILE A 295 -5.33 18.16 -9.83
CA ILE A 295 -4.33 19.07 -10.43
C ILE A 295 -3.98 18.61 -11.85
N ILE A 296 -3.72 17.32 -12.06
CA ILE A 296 -3.37 16.78 -13.38
C ILE A 296 -4.53 16.99 -14.36
N PHE A 297 -5.77 16.74 -13.93
CA PHE A 297 -6.94 16.98 -14.78
C PHE A 297 -7.15 18.48 -15.07
N GLY A 298 -6.95 19.37 -14.09
CA GLY A 298 -7.06 20.81 -14.28
C GLY A 298 -5.95 21.40 -15.16
N LEU A 299 -4.73 20.86 -15.11
CA LEU A 299 -3.63 21.28 -15.99
C LEU A 299 -3.89 20.91 -17.45
N LEU A 300 -4.54 19.77 -17.71
CA LEU A 300 -4.91 19.32 -19.06
C LEU A 300 -6.09 20.12 -19.65
N GLU A 301 -6.89 20.81 -18.82
CA GLU A 301 -7.94 21.73 -19.31
C GLU A 301 -7.38 23.05 -19.82
N HIS A 302 -6.12 23.39 -19.49
CA HIS A 302 -5.47 24.66 -19.84
C HIS A 302 -4.34 24.56 -20.88
N SER A 303 -4.05 23.36 -21.39
CA SER A 303 -3.03 23.08 -22.41
C SER A 303 -3.64 22.74 -23.76
#